data_AF-A0A925NTW7-F1
#
_entry.id   AF-A0A925NTW7-F1
#
_cell.length_a   1.000
_cell.length_b   1.000
_cell.length_c   1.000
_cell.angle_alpha   90.00
_cell.angle_beta   90.00
_cell.angle_gamma   90.00
#
_symmetry.space_group_name_H-M   'P 1'
#
loop_
_entity.id
_entity.type
_entity.pdbx_description
1 polymer ?
#
loop_
_entity_poly.entity_id
_entity_poly.type
_entity_poly.pdbx_seq_one_letter_code
_entity_poly.pdbx_strand_id
1 'polypeptide(L)' 'LPLDQDDNQLLTKDGRHLRCHHHGALYDASSGQCVLGPCEGAGLKPLKIEIKNGAAWLLT' A
#
# COMPACT_ATOMS: atom_id res chain seq x y z
N LEU A 1 -7.11 2.07 -10.92
CA LEU A 1 -7.30 0.66 -10.51
C LEU A 1 -6.86 0.55 -9.06
N PRO A 2 -7.60 -0.19 -8.22
CA PRO A 2 -7.13 -0.51 -6.87
C PRO A 2 -5.82 -1.31 -6.94
N LEU A 3 -5.00 -1.23 -5.90
CA LEU A 3 -3.75 -1.99 -5.83
C LEU A 3 -4.01 -3.48 -5.59
N ASP A 4 -4.99 -3.78 -4.76
CA ASP A 4 -5.41 -5.12 -4.34
C ASP A 4 -6.56 -5.65 -5.22
N GLN A 5 -6.70 -6.97 -5.29
CA GLN A 5 -7.82 -7.71 -5.89
C GLN A 5 -8.62 -8.48 -4.82
N ASP A 6 -8.60 -7.99 -3.58
CA ASP A 6 -9.28 -8.55 -2.41
C ASP A 6 -8.83 -9.97 -2.03
N ASP A 7 -7.59 -10.35 -2.38
CA ASP A 7 -6.99 -11.65 -2.01
C ASP A 7 -6.11 -11.57 -0.75
N ASN A 8 -5.96 -10.35 -0.19
CA ASN A 8 -5.18 -10.04 0.99
C ASN A 8 -3.66 -10.32 0.86
N GLN A 9 -3.14 -10.38 -0.38
CA GLN A 9 -1.72 -10.57 -0.71
C GLN A 9 -1.08 -9.28 -1.25
N LEU A 10 -1.45 -8.13 -0.67
CA LEU A 10 -0.92 -6.83 -1.08
C LEU A 10 0.53 -6.63 -0.60
N LEU A 11 0.88 -7.13 0.58
CA LEU A 11 2.18 -6.92 1.21
C LEU A 11 3.20 -7.97 0.77
N THR A 12 4.44 -7.57 0.48
CA THR A 12 5.53 -8.52 0.24
C THR A 12 5.85 -9.33 1.49
N LYS A 13 6.45 -10.52 1.31
CA LYS A 13 6.79 -11.42 2.43
C LYS A 13 7.68 -10.78 3.50
N ASP A 14 8.51 -9.82 3.12
CA ASP A 14 9.39 -9.08 4.03
C ASP A 14 8.71 -7.86 4.67
N GLY A 15 7.46 -7.57 4.33
CA GLY A 15 6.69 -6.46 4.89
C GLY A 15 7.07 -5.08 4.37
N ARG A 16 8.04 -4.97 3.46
CA ARG A 16 8.62 -3.68 3.07
C ARG A 16 7.86 -2.96 1.96
N HIS A 17 7.14 -3.71 1.12
CA HIS A 17 6.49 -3.13 -0.06
C HIS A 17 5.06 -3.61 -0.26
N LEU A 18 4.23 -2.75 -0.82
CA LEU A 18 2.93 -3.10 -1.39
C LEU A 18 3.12 -3.42 -2.88
N ARG A 19 2.62 -4.56 -3.34
CA ARG A 19 2.68 -4.97 -4.76
C ARG A 19 1.33 -4.73 -5.43
N CYS A 20 1.31 -3.89 -6.46
CA CYS A 20 0.14 -3.75 -7.32
C CYS A 20 -0.12 -5.05 -8.11
N HIS A 21 -1.31 -5.63 -7.97
CA HIS A 21 -1.66 -6.89 -8.64
C HIS A 21 -1.85 -6.76 -10.16
N HIS A 22 -2.09 -5.54 -10.65
CA HIS A 22 -2.37 -5.32 -12.07
C HIS A 22 -1.09 -5.34 -12.92
N HIS A 23 -0.04 -4.66 -12.47
CA HIS A 23 1.19 -4.43 -13.27
C HIS A 23 2.48 -4.73 -12.50
N GLY A 24 2.39 -5.23 -11.26
CA GLY A 24 3.53 -5.67 -10.47
C GLY A 24 4.38 -4.57 -9.83
N ALA A 25 3.98 -3.31 -9.94
CA ALA A 25 4.69 -2.19 -9.33
C ALA A 25 4.82 -2.34 -7.81
N LEU A 26 5.94 -1.87 -7.26
CA LEU A 26 6.23 -1.88 -5.83
C LEU A 26 6.14 -0.47 -5.26
N TYR A 27 5.41 -0.34 -4.17
CA TYR A 27 5.33 0.87 -3.37
C TYR A 27 5.97 0.62 -2.02
N ASP A 28 6.78 1.54 -1.53
CA ASP A 28 7.29 1.50 -0.15
C ASP A 28 6.09 1.50 0.82
N ALA A 29 6.03 0.51 1.72
CA ALA A 29 4.87 0.32 2.59
C ALA A 29 4.69 1.43 3.64
N SER A 30 5.77 2.15 3.96
CA SER A 30 5.75 3.21 4.97
C SER A 30 5.34 4.58 4.42
N SER A 31 5.78 4.90 3.20
CA SER A 31 5.59 6.21 2.57
C SER A 31 4.57 6.19 1.43
N GLY A 32 4.31 5.03 0.84
CA GLY A 32 3.47 4.87 -0.34
C GLY A 32 4.14 5.31 -1.65
N GLN A 33 5.45 5.58 -1.68
CA GLN A 33 6.16 5.96 -2.92
C GLN A 33 6.34 4.75 -3.85
N CYS A 34 6.04 4.89 -5.15
CA CYS A 34 6.34 3.87 -6.16
C CYS A 34 7.86 3.82 -6.38
N VAL A 35 8.50 2.72 -5.99
CA VAL A 35 9.97 2.52 -6.07
C VAL A 35 10.39 1.60 -7.22
N LEU A 36 9.43 0.91 -7.85
CA LEU A 36 9.68 0.03 -9.00
C LEU A 36 8.41 -0.15 -9.83
N GLY A 37 8.54 -0.12 -11.15
CA GLY A 37 7.49 -0.46 -12.11
C GLY A 37 7.01 0.75 -12.93
N PRO A 38 5.96 0.57 -13.77
CA PRO A 38 5.52 1.57 -14.75
C PRO A 38 4.97 2.87 -14.12
N CYS A 39 4.82 2.93 -12.79
CA CYS A 39 4.39 4.11 -12.04
C CYS A 39 5.52 4.91 -11.39
N GLU A 40 6.79 4.66 -11.75
CA GLU A 40 7.94 5.26 -11.09
C GLU A 40 7.78 6.80 -10.93
N GLY A 41 7.91 7.27 -9.69
CA GLY A 41 7.70 8.67 -9.32
C GLY A 41 6.28 9.03 -8.84
N ALA A 42 5.28 8.16 -9.03
CA ALA A 42 3.96 8.32 -8.42
C ALA A 42 3.95 7.88 -6.94
N GLY A 43 2.90 8.28 -6.20
CA GLY A 43 2.70 7.89 -4.81
C GLY A 43 1.24 7.54 -4.50
N LEU A 44 1.05 6.67 -3.52
CA LEU A 44 -0.27 6.37 -2.97
C LEU A 44 -0.75 7.54 -2.11
N LYS A 45 -2.07 7.71 -2.00
CA LYS A 45 -2.67 8.65 -1.06
C LYS A 45 -2.58 8.03 0.35
N PRO A 46 -1.89 8.66 1.32
CA PRO A 46 -1.83 8.14 2.68
C PRO A 46 -3.20 8.23 3.35
N LEU A 47 -3.53 7.19 4.12
CA LEU A 47 -4.71 7.16 4.99
C LEU A 47 -4.29 7.53 6.41
N LYS A 48 -4.92 8.55 6.98
CA LYS A 48 -4.72 8.89 8.39
C LYS A 48 -5.53 7.93 9.23
N ILE A 49 -4.88 7.28 10.19
CA ILE A 49 -5.54 6.34 11.09
C ILE A 49 -5.22 6.66 12.55
N GLU A 50 -6.14 6.31 13.45
CA GLU A 50 -5.91 6.25 14.89
C GLU A 50 -6.05 4.80 15.36
N ILE A 51 -5.14 4.33 16.22
CA ILE A 51 -5.24 3.02 16.86
C ILE A 51 -5.78 3.21 18.27
N LYS A 52 -6.95 2.63 18.56
CA LYS A 52 -7.60 2.72 19.87
C LYS A 52 -8.30 1.41 20.21
N ASN A 53 -8.06 0.91 21.42
CA ASN A 53 -8.65 -0.33 21.95
C ASN A 53 -8.45 -1.55 21.02
N GLY A 54 -7.29 -1.68 20.39
CA GLY A 54 -6.98 -2.80 19.48
C GLY A 54 -7.62 -2.70 18.09
N ALA A 55 -8.30 -1.60 17.77
CA ALA A 55 -8.86 -1.33 16.45
C ALA A 55 -8.18 -0.14 15.77
N ALA A 56 -8.12 -0.15 14.44
CA ALA A 56 -7.69 0.98 13.62
C ALA A 56 -8.92 1.75 13.09
N TRP A 57 -8.92 3.06 13.27
CA TRP A 57 -9.99 3.98 12.88
C TRP A 57 -9.49 4.89 11.77
N LEU A 58 -10.23 4.97 10.66
CA LEU A 58 -9.93 5.94 9.60
C LEU A 58 -10.31 7.34 10.05
N LEU A 59 -9.35 8.28 9.98
CA LEU A 59 -9.55 9.69 10.23
C LEU A 59 -9.82 10.38 8.89
N THR A 60 -11.10 10.65 8.60
CA THR A 60 -11.56 11.33 7.38
C THR A 60 -11.70 12.83 7.59
#